data_AF-A0A8D4XLF1-F1
#
_entry.id   AF-A0A8D4XLF1-F1
#
_cell.length_a   1.000
_cell.length_b   1.000
_cell.length_c   1.000
_cell.angle_alpha   90.00
_cell.angle_beta   90.00
_cell.angle_gamma   90.00
#
_symmetry.space_group_name_H-M   'P 1'
#
loop_
_entity.id
_entity.type
_entity.pdbx_description
1 polymer ?
#
loop_
_entity_poly.entity_id
_entity_poly.type
_entity_poly.pdbx_seq_one_letter_code
_entity_poly.pdbx_strand_id
1 'polypeptide(L)'
;ANFTGYNCGECMYGYTGPNCTVRRTMIRKDIFKITTAEKDKLLAYLNLAKRTISPDYVIATGTYKQMNNGSNPMFADINVYHLFVWLHYYASRDA
;
A
#
# COMPACT_ATOMS: atom_id res chain seq x y z
N ALA A 1 -4.89 1.68 -22.64
CA ALA A 1 -5.85 1.16 -21.63
C ALA A 1 -5.39 1.66 -20.26
N ASN A 2 -6.30 2.09 -19.38
CA ASN A 2 -5.95 2.73 -18.10
C ASN A 2 -6.02 1.76 -16.90
N PHE A 3 -5.85 0.46 -17.13
CA PHE A 3 -5.88 -0.57 -16.10
C PHE A 3 -4.49 -0.79 -15.48
N THR A 4 -4.43 -1.17 -14.21
CA THR A 4 -3.22 -1.42 -13.41
C THR A 4 -3.48 -2.44 -12.30
N GLY A 5 -2.53 -2.65 -11.39
CA GLY A 5 -2.59 -3.59 -10.29
C GLY A 5 -1.92 -4.92 -10.65
N TYR A 6 -1.66 -5.77 -9.65
CA TYR A 6 -0.93 -7.03 -9.84
C TYR A 6 -1.64 -8.01 -10.79
N ASN A 7 -2.95 -7.86 -10.97
CA ASN A 7 -3.80 -8.66 -11.85
C ASN A 7 -4.57 -7.81 -12.90
N CYS A 8 -4.15 -6.55 -13.12
CA CYS A 8 -4.84 -5.61 -14.02
C CYS A 8 -6.29 -5.27 -13.63
N GLY A 9 -6.73 -5.57 -12.40
CA GLY A 9 -8.10 -5.33 -11.92
C GLY A 9 -8.38 -3.92 -11.42
N GLU A 10 -7.37 -3.05 -11.35
CA GLU A 10 -7.47 -1.69 -10.82
C GLU A 10 -7.35 -0.64 -11.92
N CYS A 11 -7.65 0.62 -11.59
CA CYS A 11 -7.44 1.76 -12.49
C CYS A 11 -6.17 2.52 -12.14
N MET A 12 -5.45 2.98 -13.17
CA MET A 12 -4.29 3.86 -13.00
C MET A 12 -4.65 5.09 -12.16
N TYR A 13 -3.67 5.59 -11.41
CA TYR A 13 -3.83 6.80 -10.61
C TYR A 13 -4.41 7.95 -11.46
N GLY A 14 -5.48 8.57 -10.97
CA GLY A 14 -6.21 9.61 -11.69
C GLY A 14 -7.40 9.10 -12.53
N TYR A 15 -7.64 7.79 -12.58
CA TYR A 15 -8.77 7.18 -13.27
C TYR A 15 -9.61 6.30 -12.34
N THR A 16 -10.90 6.14 -12.67
CA THR A 16 -11.86 5.32 -11.92
C THR A 16 -13.00 4.85 -12.83
N GLY A 17 -13.98 4.15 -12.25
CA GLY A 17 -15.07 3.49 -12.95
C GLY A 17 -14.70 2.10 -13.45
N PRO A 18 -15.69 1.26 -13.82
CA PRO A 18 -15.47 -0.14 -14.18
C PRO A 18 -14.58 -0.33 -15.42
N ASN A 19 -14.48 0.69 -16.28
CA ASN A 19 -13.65 0.69 -17.49
C ASN A 19 -12.45 1.64 -17.41
N CYS A 20 -12.16 2.21 -16.23
CA CYS A 20 -11.06 3.16 -16.02
C CYS A 20 -11.05 4.38 -16.98
N THR A 21 -12.24 4.83 -17.39
CA THR A 21 -12.41 5.97 -18.31
C THR A 21 -12.76 7.27 -17.59
N VAL A 22 -13.20 7.22 -16.33
CA VAL A 22 -13.62 8.41 -15.58
C VAL A 22 -12.39 9.03 -14.92
N ARG A 23 -12.08 10.29 -15.25
CA ARG A 23 -11.00 11.03 -14.59
C ARG A 23 -11.39 11.43 -13.16
N ARG A 24 -10.46 11.25 -12.23
CA ARG A 24 -10.59 11.65 -10.82
C ARG A 24 -9.34 12.40 -10.37
N THR A 25 -9.50 13.67 -10.03
CA THR A 25 -8.42 14.48 -9.45
C THR A 25 -8.56 14.50 -7.94
N MET A 26 -7.47 14.21 -7.22
CA MET A 26 -7.40 14.35 -5.75
C MET A 26 -6.44 15.48 -5.40
N ILE A 27 -6.86 16.36 -4.49
CA ILE A 27 -6.06 17.50 -4.04
C ILE A 27 -5.44 17.15 -2.68
N ARG A 28 -4.11 17.19 -2.60
CA ARG A 28 -3.38 17.09 -1.33
C ARG A 28 -3.34 18.49 -0.69
N LYS A 29 -4.11 18.67 0.37
CA LYS A 29 -4.18 19.93 1.12
C LYS A 29 -3.01 20.03 2.10
N ASP A 30 -2.64 21.25 2.46
CA ASP A 30 -1.75 21.55 3.59
C ASP A 30 -2.40 21.07 4.91
N ILE A 31 -1.66 20.26 5.67
CA ILE A 31 -2.13 19.63 6.92
C ILE A 31 -2.51 20.65 8.00
N PHE A 32 -1.92 21.85 7.97
CA PHE A 32 -2.25 22.90 8.92
C PHE A 32 -3.51 23.67 8.52
N LYS A 33 -3.94 23.57 7.26
CA LYS A 33 -5.08 24.29 6.68
C LYS A 33 -6.34 23.46 6.50
N ILE A 34 -6.35 22.20 6.97
CA ILE A 34 -7.55 21.37 6.97
C ILE A 34 -8.39 21.58 8.24
N THR A 35 -9.69 21.31 8.13
CA THR A 35 -10.66 21.40 9.24
C THR A 35 -10.40 20.34 10.31
N THR A 36 -10.94 20.55 11.52
CA THR A 36 -10.85 19.55 12.61
C THR A 36 -11.41 18.19 12.19
N ALA A 37 -12.58 18.17 11.53
CA ALA A 37 -13.18 16.93 11.03
C ALA A 37 -12.29 16.21 10.00
N GLU A 38 -11.58 16.94 9.15
CA GLU A 38 -10.61 16.35 8.20
C GLU A 38 -9.39 15.79 8.94
N LYS A 39 -8.90 16.45 10.00
CA LYS A 39 -7.79 15.96 10.83
C LYS A 39 -8.17 14.67 11.54
N ASP A 40 -9.35 14.64 12.17
CA ASP A 40 -9.87 13.46 12.87
C ASP A 40 -10.05 12.29 11.90
N LYS A 41 -10.59 12.58 10.70
CA LYS A 41 -10.71 11.59 9.63
C LYS A 41 -9.35 11.04 9.22
N LEU A 42 -8.35 11.90 9.00
CA LEU A 42 -7.00 11.46 8.66
C LEU A 42 -6.41 10.54 9.74
N LEU A 43 -6.49 10.95 11.01
CA LEU A 43 -5.99 10.15 12.13
C LEU A 43 -6.72 8.80 12.24
N ALA A 44 -8.04 8.79 12.07
CA ALA A 44 -8.83 7.57 12.08
C ALA A 44 -8.40 6.60 10.96
N TYR A 45 -8.17 7.08 9.73
CA TYR A 45 -7.72 6.22 8.63
C TYR A 45 -6.27 5.73 8.80
N LEU A 46 -5.37 6.52 9.38
CA LEU A 46 -4.02 6.04 9.73
C LEU A 46 -4.06 4.92 10.76
N ASN A 47 -4.91 5.07 11.78
CA ASN A 47 -5.13 4.02 12.79
C ASN A 47 -5.78 2.77 12.18
N LEU A 48 -6.72 2.95 11.25
CA LEU A 48 -7.31 1.83 10.51
C LEU A 48 -6.23 1.10 9.70
N ALA A 49 -5.43 1.82 8.91
CA ALA A 49 -4.34 1.23 8.11
C ALA A 49 -3.31 0.46 8.96
N LYS A 50 -3.06 0.90 10.19
CA LYS A 50 -2.19 0.19 11.15
C LYS A 50 -2.79 -1.11 11.68
N ARG A 51 -4.12 -1.25 11.67
CA ARG A 51 -4.86 -2.41 12.22
C ARG A 51 -5.38 -3.35 11.14
N THR A 52 -5.46 -2.90 9.89
CA THR A 52 -5.94 -3.71 8.75
C THR A 52 -4.78 -4.45 8.10
N ILE A 53 -4.85 -5.79 8.09
CA ILE A 53 -3.95 -6.64 7.30
C ILE A 53 -4.06 -6.29 5.81
N SER A 54 -2.93 -6.21 5.12
CA SER A 54 -2.88 -5.92 3.69
C SER A 54 -3.56 -7.07 2.93
N PRO A 55 -4.57 -6.78 2.10
CA PRO A 55 -5.28 -7.83 1.36
C PRO A 55 -4.47 -8.36 0.18
N ASP A 56 -3.56 -7.55 -0.37
CA ASP A 56 -2.87 -7.86 -1.63
C ASP A 56 -1.40 -8.24 -1.45
N TYR A 57 -0.78 -7.89 -0.32
CA TYR A 57 0.66 -8.04 -0.13
C TYR A 57 1.02 -8.72 1.20
N VAL A 58 2.03 -9.58 1.11
CA VAL A 58 2.76 -10.16 2.25
C VAL A 58 4.23 -9.77 2.15
N ILE A 59 4.96 -9.85 3.25
CA ILE A 59 6.40 -9.54 3.26
C ILE A 59 7.25 -10.79 3.36
N ALA A 60 8.43 -10.76 2.73
CA ALA A 60 9.44 -11.78 2.93
C ALA A 60 10.06 -11.66 4.33
N THR A 61 10.15 -12.77 5.05
CA THR A 61 10.80 -12.84 6.37
C THR A 61 12.19 -13.47 6.33
N GLY A 62 12.62 -13.94 5.15
CA GLY A 62 13.95 -14.49 4.90
C GLY A 62 14.51 -14.07 3.54
N THR A 63 15.81 -14.32 3.34
CA THR A 63 16.49 -14.14 2.04
C THR A 63 16.13 -15.26 1.08
N TYR A 64 16.33 -15.04 -0.23
CA TYR A 64 16.07 -16.06 -1.26
C TYR A 64 16.84 -17.38 -1.00
N LYS A 65 18.08 -17.26 -0.50
CA LYS A 65 18.90 -18.42 -0.09
C LYS A 65 18.27 -19.19 1.07
N GLN A 66 17.76 -18.49 2.09
CA GLN A 66 17.07 -19.12 3.23
C GLN A 66 15.76 -19.78 2.79
N MET A 67 15.10 -19.25 1.76
CA MET A 67 13.90 -19.84 1.15
C MET A 67 14.20 -21.04 0.24
N ASN A 68 15.39 -21.62 0.29
CA ASN A 68 15.83 -22.71 -0.58
C ASN A 68 15.57 -22.41 -2.07
N ASN A 69 16.01 -21.23 -2.51
CA ASN A 69 15.80 -20.72 -3.88
C ASN A 69 14.32 -20.75 -4.31
N GLY A 70 13.42 -20.40 -3.38
CA GLY A 70 11.98 -20.31 -3.63
C GLY A 70 11.19 -21.58 -3.34
N SER A 71 11.85 -22.73 -3.10
CA SER A 71 11.15 -23.98 -2.78
C SER A 71 10.53 -24.01 -1.38
N ASN A 72 11.01 -23.17 -0.47
CA ASN A 72 10.48 -23.04 0.89
C ASN A 72 10.12 -21.56 1.17
N PRO A 73 8.94 -21.09 0.73
CA PRO A 73 8.57 -19.68 0.82
C PRO A 73 8.45 -19.22 2.28
N MET A 74 9.09 -18.10 2.61
CA MET A 74 9.04 -17.49 3.94
C MET A 74 8.38 -16.12 3.84
N PHE A 75 7.05 -16.09 4.02
CA PHE A 75 6.26 -14.87 4.02
C PHE A 75 5.43 -14.73 5.28
N ALA A 76 5.09 -13.49 5.63
CA ALA A 76 4.19 -13.18 6.72
C ALA A 76 3.20 -12.08 6.35
N ASP A 77 2.00 -12.17 6.92
CA ASP A 77 1.01 -11.11 6.87
C ASP A 77 1.54 -9.82 7.48
N ILE A 78 1.09 -8.70 6.93
CA ILE A 78 1.49 -7.37 7.38
C ILE A 78 0.31 -6.41 7.28
N ASN A 79 0.20 -5.45 8.19
CA ASN A 79 -0.81 -4.39 8.05
C ASN A 79 -0.40 -3.34 7.01
N VAL A 80 -1.38 -2.62 6.47
CA VAL A 80 -1.17 -1.62 5.40
C VAL A 80 -0.11 -0.58 5.78
N TYR A 81 -0.13 -0.09 7.02
CA TYR A 81 0.86 0.90 7.46
C TYR A 81 2.26 0.30 7.62
N HIS A 82 2.37 -0.91 8.17
CA HIS A 82 3.64 -1.62 8.29
C HIS A 82 4.22 -1.99 6.93
N LEU A 83 3.40 -2.31 5.93
CA LEU A 83 3.89 -2.56 4.57
C LEU A 83 4.62 -1.34 4.01
N PHE A 84 4.04 -0.15 4.16
CA PHE A 84 4.67 1.11 3.76
C PHE A 84 6.04 1.31 4.45
N VAL A 85 6.11 1.04 5.75
CA VAL A 85 7.37 1.13 6.52
C VAL A 85 8.37 0.05 6.08
N TRP A 86 7.91 -1.18 5.85
CA TRP A 86 8.75 -2.31 5.47
C TRP A 86 9.39 -2.10 4.09
N LEU A 87 8.65 -1.54 3.13
CA LEU A 87 9.20 -1.19 1.82
C LEU A 87 10.37 -0.21 1.94
N HIS A 88 10.23 0.81 2.79
CA HIS A 88 11.31 1.76 3.06
C HIS A 88 12.52 1.07 3.72
N TYR A 89 12.29 0.25 4.74
CA TYR A 89 13.35 -0.54 5.38
C TYR A 89 14.07 -1.47 4.37
N TYR A 90 13.31 -2.22 3.57
CA TYR A 90 13.85 -3.17 2.62
C TYR A 90 14.65 -2.50 1.50
N ALA A 91 14.21 -1.33 1.03
CA ALA A 91 14.93 -0.56 0.02
C ALA A 91 16.21 0.11 0.55
N SER A 92 16.30 0.34 1.86
CA SER A 92 17.39 1.09 2.50
C SER A 92 18.36 0.21 3.30
N ARG A 93 18.13 -1.10 3.38
CA ARG A 93 19.01 -2.03 4.10
C ARG A 93 20.31 -2.25 3.34
N ASP A 94 21.35 -2.65 4.07
CA ASP A 94 22.59 -3.12 3.47
C ASP A 94 22.35 -4.36 2.58
N ALA A 95 23.13 -4.44 1.50
CA ALA A 95 23.03 -5.49 0.48
C ALA A 95 23.60 -6.84 0.97
#